data_AF-A0A2W5GG74-F1
#
_entry.id   AF-A0A2W5GG74-F1
#
_cell.length_a   1.000
_cell.length_b   1.000
_cell.length_c   1.000
_cell.angle_alpha   90.00
_cell.angle_beta   90.00
_cell.angle_gamma   90.00
#
_symmetry.space_group_name_H-M   'P 1'
#
loop_
_entity.id
_entity.type
_entity.pdbx_description
1 polymer ?
#
loop_
_entity_poly.entity_id
_entity_poly.type
_entity_poly.pdbx_seq_one_letter_code
_entity_poly.pdbx_strand_id
1 'polypeptide(L)' 'PNSANSQFFIMFADGPFLNGQYTVVGKVVSGMEAVDKIKRGAGGNGEVSNPDRMIKVTVGKK' A
#
# COMPACT_ATOMS: atom_id res chain seq x y z
N PRO A 1 -13.00 -11.94 5.54
CA PRO A 1 -13.93 -10.86 5.97
C PRO A 1 -13.69 -10.49 7.44
N ASN A 2 -13.69 -9.20 7.80
CA ASN A 2 -13.47 -8.68 9.16
C ASN A 2 -12.14 -9.07 9.84
N SER A 3 -11.04 -9.13 9.08
CA SER A 3 -9.71 -9.44 9.58
C SER A 3 -8.70 -8.30 9.40
N ALA A 4 -9.16 -7.10 9.02
CA ALA A 4 -8.30 -5.94 8.84
C ALA A 4 -7.75 -5.50 10.21
N ASN A 5 -6.42 -5.43 10.32
CA ASN A 5 -5.74 -4.94 11.51
C ASN A 5 -4.77 -3.82 11.09
N SER A 6 -3.47 -4.12 11.01
CA SER A 6 -2.43 -3.13 10.72
C SER A 6 -1.95 -3.12 9.27
N GLN A 7 -2.31 -4.14 8.49
CA GLN A 7 -1.86 -4.28 7.10
C GLN A 7 -2.69 -3.40 6.17
N PHE A 8 -2.00 -2.63 5.33
CA PHE A 8 -2.59 -1.88 4.22
C PHE A 8 -1.69 -2.04 2.99
N PHE A 9 -2.20 -1.68 1.82
CA PHE A 9 -1.44 -1.63 0.58
C PHE A 9 -1.75 -0.34 -0.17
N ILE A 10 -0.84 0.06 -1.06
CA ILE A 10 -1.00 1.20 -1.96
C ILE A 10 -1.07 0.63 -3.38
N MET A 11 -2.05 1.10 -4.15
CA MET A 11 -2.24 0.68 -5.53
C MET A 11 -1.33 1.49 -6.46
N PHE A 12 -0.63 0.81 -7.38
CA PHE A 12 0.16 1.48 -8.43
C PHE A 12 -0.69 1.97 -9.60
N ALA A 13 -1.89 1.41 -9.78
CA ALA A 13 -2.83 1.76 -10.84
C ALA A 13 -4.26 1.43 -10.38
N ASP A 14 -5.25 1.80 -11.19
CA ASP A 14 -6.66 1.51 -10.91
C ASP A 14 -6.91 -0.01 -10.81
N GLY A 15 -7.70 -0.41 -9.82
CA GLY A 15 -7.95 -1.81 -9.46
C GLY A 15 -9.39 -2.04 -9.05
N PRO A 16 -10.36 -1.84 -9.97
CA PRO A 16 -11.79 -1.95 -9.67
C PRO A 16 -12.21 -3.35 -9.18
N PHE A 17 -11.41 -4.38 -9.50
CA PHE A 17 -11.63 -5.75 -9.03
C PHE A 17 -11.56 -5.90 -7.50
N LEU A 18 -10.98 -4.95 -6.78
CA LEU A 18 -10.88 -4.95 -5.31
C LEU A 18 -12.09 -4.28 -4.63
N ASN A 19 -12.99 -3.66 -5.39
CA ASN A 19 -14.15 -2.96 -4.84
C ASN A 19 -15.06 -3.92 -4.07
N GLY A 20 -15.48 -3.52 -2.87
CA GLY A 20 -16.29 -4.34 -1.97
C GLY A 20 -15.52 -5.45 -1.24
N GLN A 21 -14.27 -5.72 -1.60
CA GLN A 21 -13.41 -6.71 -0.94
C GLN A 21 -12.48 -6.10 0.12
N TYR A 22 -12.11 -4.83 -0.05
CA TYR A 22 -11.20 -4.10 0.83
C TYR A 22 -11.76 -2.72 1.21
N THR A 23 -11.45 -2.30 2.44
CA THR A 23 -11.80 -0.97 2.93
C THR A 23 -10.77 0.05 2.47
N VAL A 24 -11.20 1.09 1.76
CA VAL A 24 -10.35 2.23 1.39
C VAL A 24 -10.13 3.12 2.61
N VAL A 25 -8.88 3.33 3.00
CA VAL A 25 -8.51 4.16 4.17
C VAL A 25 -7.93 5.53 3.81
N GLY A 26 -7.55 5.76 2.54
CA GLY A 26 -6.98 7.02 2.09
C GLY A 26 -6.51 6.99 0.64
N LYS A 27 -5.97 8.13 0.18
CA LYS A 27 -5.38 8.32 -1.15
C LYS A 27 -4.04 9.04 -1.00
N VAL A 28 -3.04 8.63 -1.78
CA VAL A 28 -1.79 9.38 -1.90
C VAL A 28 -2.08 10.69 -2.64
N VAL A 29 -1.83 11.82 -1.97
CA VAL A 29 -2.09 13.17 -2.50
C VAL A 29 -0.86 13.80 -3.14
N SER A 30 0.34 13.32 -2.81
CA SER A 30 1.64 13.74 -3.34
C SER A 30 2.66 12.61 -3.18
N GLY A 31 3.72 12.60 -4.00
CA GLY A 31 4.82 11.63 -3.86
C GLY A 31 4.57 10.26 -4.50
N MET A 32 3.68 10.15 -5.49
CA MET A 32 3.45 8.88 -6.20
C MET A 32 4.72 8.35 -6.89
N GLU A 33 5.62 9.24 -7.32
CA GLU A 33 6.92 8.89 -7.88
C GLU A 33 7.84 8.15 -6.89
N ALA A 34 7.61 8.30 -5.58
CA ALA A 34 8.29 7.50 -4.55
C ALA A 34 7.61 6.14 -4.38
N VAL A 35 6.28 6.09 -4.49
CA VAL A 35 5.51 4.84 -4.48
C VAL A 35 5.97 3.93 -5.62
N ASP A 36 6.08 4.46 -6.84
CA ASP A 36 6.50 3.70 -8.03
C ASP A 36 7.90 3.08 -7.93
N LYS A 37 8.74 3.60 -7.03
CA LYS A 37 10.10 3.12 -6.78
C LYS A 37 10.17 2.03 -5.70
N ILE A 38 9.08 1.78 -4.97
CA ILE A 38 9.03 0.74 -3.94
C ILE A 38 9.30 -0.62 -4.59
N LYS A 39 10.20 -1.39 -3.98
CA LYS A 39 10.56 -2.71 -4.47
C LYS A 39 9.34 -3.61 -4.54
N ARG A 40 9.11 -4.17 -5.73
CA ARG A 40 8.01 -5.09 -6.00
C ARG A 40 8.36 -6.51 -5.62
N GLY A 41 7.36 -7.24 -5.14
CA GLY A 41 7.48 -8.66 -4.86
C GLY A 41 7.48 -9.48 -6.14
N ALA A 42 8.10 -10.66 -6.08
CA ALA A 42 8.18 -11.59 -7.21
C ALA A 42 7.36 -12.87 -6.99
N GLY A 43 6.93 -13.15 -5.75
CA GLY A 43 6.10 -14.30 -5.40
C GLY A 43 4.62 -14.08 -5.73
N GLY A 44 3.86 -15.17 -5.92
CA GLY A 44 2.42 -15.12 -6.21
C GLY A 44 1.56 -14.53 -5.07
N ASN A 45 2.14 -14.40 -3.88
CA ASN A 45 1.58 -13.72 -2.71
C ASN A 45 2.09 -12.27 -2.54
N GLY A 46 2.93 -11.77 -3.45
CA GLY A 46 3.55 -10.45 -3.37
C GLY A 46 4.74 -10.35 -2.42
N GLU A 47 5.34 -11.47 -1.99
CA GLU A 47 6.51 -11.46 -1.11
C GLU A 47 7.72 -10.78 -1.76
N VAL A 48 8.41 -9.95 -0.97
CA VAL A 48 9.56 -9.14 -1.38
C VAL A 48 10.79 -9.56 -0.59
N SER A 49 11.85 -9.99 -1.26
CA SER A 49 13.16 -10.21 -0.61
C SER A 49 13.87 -8.88 -0.34
N ASN A 50 14.33 -8.68 0.90
CA ASN A 50 14.90 -7.42 1.39
C ASN A 50 13.99 -6.20 1.09
N PRO A 51 12.80 -6.12 1.70
CA PRO A 51 11.81 -5.08 1.41
C PRO A 51 12.27 -3.69 1.86
N ASP A 52 11.74 -2.66 1.22
CA ASP A 52 11.80 -1.28 1.73
C ASP A 52 11.05 -1.17 3.06
N ARG A 53 11.51 -0.27 3.94
CA ARG A 53 10.96 -0.13 5.30
C ARG A 53 10.56 1.30 5.58
N MET A 54 9.39 1.49 6.19
CA MET A 54 9.01 2.77 6.78
C MET A 54 9.87 3.01 8.03
N ILE A 55 10.88 3.89 7.92
CA ILE A 55 11.77 4.23 9.03
C ILE A 55 11.10 5.18 10.04
N LYS A 56 10.25 6.07 9.54
CA LYS A 56 9.46 7.01 10.36
C LYS A 56 8.13 7.27 9.67
N VAL A 57 7.06 7.29 10.46
CA VAL A 57 5.73 7.70 10.02
C VAL A 57 5.28 8.85 10.92
N THR A 58 4.63 9.85 10.36
CA THR A 58 4.15 11.02 11.11
C THR A 58 2.73 11.32 10.70
N VAL A 59 1.86 11.50 11.70
CA VAL A 59 0.48 11.94 11.48
C VAL A 59 0.52 13.47 11.35
N GLY A 60 0.27 13.96 10.14
CA GLY A 60 0.16 15.39 9.86
C GLY A 60 -1.14 15.97 10.44
N LYS A 61 -1.12 17.26 10.76
CA LYS A 61 -2.37 18.02 10.97
C LYS A 61 -2.95 18.36 9.60
N LYS A 62 -4.26 18.22 9.47
CA LYS A 62 -5.00 18.66 8.28
C LYS A 62 -4.95 20.18 8.15
#